data_AF-A0A383BLK8-F1
#
_entry.id   AF-A0A383BLK8-F1
#
_cell.length_a   1.000
_cell.length_b   1.000
_cell.length_c   1.000
_cell.angle_alpha   90.00
_cell.angle_beta   90.00
_cell.angle_gamma   90.00
#
_symmetry.space_group_name_H-M   'P 1'
#
loop_
_entity.id
_entity.type
_entity.pdbx_description
1 polymer ?
#
loop_
_entity_poly.entity_id
_entity_poly.type
_entity_poly.pdbx_seq_one_letter_code
_entity_poly.pdbx_strand_id
1 'polypeptide(L)'
;MALTINTNTAATAAAGSLNKNNSYLQKSLARLSSGRRITTPADDAGGLAVSMKLGASINRTKAAIANIQNAVSFGDVQDGALQSAARIVDRMAELKSLSLDVMKSASDVANYDTEFGALQRQLYQVGAETFNGVSLFATTNEA
;
A
#
# COMPACT_ATOMS: atom_id res chain seq x y z
N MET A 1 6.65 1.15 74.85
CA MET A 1 5.52 1.47 73.94
C MET A 1 4.40 2.04 74.79
N ALA A 2 4.06 3.32 74.59
CA ALA A 2 2.94 3.93 75.29
C ALA A 2 1.63 3.32 74.75
N LEU A 3 0.75 2.84 75.63
CA LEU A 3 -0.55 2.30 75.27
C LEU A 3 -1.50 3.46 74.95
N THR A 4 -1.53 3.90 73.69
CA THR A 4 -2.50 4.89 73.20
C THR A 4 -3.86 4.24 73.01
N ILE A 5 -4.86 4.63 73.81
CA ILE A 5 -6.21 4.05 73.81
C ILE A 5 -7.10 4.63 72.69
N ASN A 6 -6.84 5.88 72.27
CA ASN A 6 -7.70 6.60 71.32
C ASN A 6 -7.39 6.32 69.83
N THR A 7 -6.18 5.85 69.50
CA THR A 7 -5.75 5.61 68.11
C THR A 7 -5.20 4.21 67.97
N ASN A 8 -5.89 3.36 67.18
CA ASN A 8 -5.43 2.02 66.86
C ASN A 8 -4.47 2.04 65.66
N THR A 9 -3.16 2.04 65.95
CA THR A 9 -2.10 2.06 64.95
C THR A 9 -2.06 0.79 64.10
N ALA A 10 -2.40 -0.38 64.66
CA ALA A 10 -2.48 -1.64 63.93
C ALA A 10 -3.62 -1.64 62.91
N ALA A 11 -4.80 -1.13 63.28
CA ALA A 11 -5.93 -0.97 62.36
C ALA A 11 -5.60 0.05 61.24
N THR A 12 -4.90 1.13 61.55
CA THR A 12 -4.47 2.14 60.56
C THR A 12 -3.47 1.54 59.56
N ALA A 13 -2.51 0.74 60.03
CA ALA A 13 -1.55 0.04 59.18
C ALA A 13 -2.25 -1.00 58.27
N ALA A 14 -3.21 -1.75 58.82
CA ALA A 14 -4.02 -2.70 58.04
C ALA A 14 -4.86 -1.99 56.96
N ALA A 15 -5.51 -0.87 57.29
CA ALA A 15 -6.25 -0.04 56.33
C ALA A 15 -5.35 0.50 55.22
N GLY A 16 -4.12 0.94 55.55
CA GLY A 16 -3.12 1.37 54.56
C GLY A 16 -2.72 0.26 53.58
N SER A 17 -2.50 -0.97 54.08
CA SER A 17 -2.21 -2.14 53.24
C SER A 17 -3.40 -2.55 52.37
N LEU A 18 -4.63 -2.48 52.89
CA LEU A 18 -5.85 -2.76 52.13
C LEU A 18 -6.04 -1.78 50.97
N ASN A 19 -5.81 -0.48 51.21
CA ASN A 19 -5.89 0.54 50.15
C ASN A 19 -4.85 0.30 49.04
N LYS A 20 -3.61 -0.09 49.39
CA LYS A 20 -2.59 -0.47 48.41
C LYS A 20 -3.04 -1.68 47.57
N ASN A 21 -3.55 -2.73 48.21
CA ASN A 21 -4.03 -3.94 47.51
C ASN A 21 -5.21 -3.62 46.58
N ASN A 22 -6.14 -2.77 47.01
CA ASN A 22 -7.26 -2.34 46.18
C ASN A 22 -6.76 -1.59 44.93
N SER A 23 -5.77 -0.69 45.08
CA SER A 23 -5.18 0.02 43.94
C SER A 23 -4.49 -0.93 42.93
N TYR A 24 -3.80 -1.96 43.41
CA TYR A 24 -3.20 -2.98 42.54
C TYR A 24 -4.26 -3.84 41.83
N LEU A 25 -5.34 -4.20 42.54
CA LEU A 25 -6.45 -4.95 41.95
C LEU A 25 -7.12 -4.15 40.83
N GLN A 26 -7.42 -2.87 41.06
CA GLN A 26 -8.00 -1.98 40.04
C GLN A 26 -7.11 -1.88 38.80
N LYS A 27 -5.78 -1.77 38.99
CA LYS A 27 -4.81 -1.74 37.90
C LYS A 27 -4.79 -3.06 37.11
N SER A 28 -4.84 -4.20 37.79
CA SER A 28 -4.91 -5.52 37.14
C SER A 28 -6.20 -5.70 36.36
N LEU A 29 -7.34 -5.26 36.90
CA LEU A 29 -8.62 -5.27 36.19
C LEU A 29 -8.61 -4.38 34.94
N ALA A 30 -8.01 -3.19 35.01
CA ALA A 30 -7.87 -2.31 33.86
C ALA A 30 -7.00 -2.94 32.74
N ARG A 31 -5.91 -3.61 33.11
CA ARG A 31 -5.05 -4.36 32.17
C ARG A 31 -5.79 -5.54 31.54
N LEU A 32 -6.53 -6.30 32.35
CA LEU A 32 -7.32 -7.43 31.87
C LEU A 32 -8.42 -6.98 30.91
N SER A 33 -9.17 -5.93 31.27
CA SER A 33 -10.26 -5.39 30.45
C SER A 33 -9.77 -4.78 29.14
N SER A 34 -8.61 -4.12 29.13
CA SER A 34 -8.04 -3.52 27.92
C SER A 34 -7.22 -4.50 27.07
N GLY A 35 -6.82 -5.64 27.63
CA GLY A 35 -5.86 -6.56 27.02
C GLY A 35 -4.44 -5.98 26.84
N ARG A 36 -4.15 -4.81 27.42
CA ARG A 36 -2.86 -4.12 27.28
C ARG A 36 -2.13 -4.06 28.61
N ARG A 37 -0.83 -4.37 28.59
CA ARG A 37 0.05 -4.24 29.77
C ARG A 37 0.19 -2.78 30.25
N ILE A 38 0.26 -1.85 29.30
CA ILE A 38 0.38 -0.40 29.55
C ILE A 38 -0.99 0.22 29.31
N THR A 39 -1.67 0.58 30.40
CA THR A 39 -3.03 1.16 30.37
C THR A 39 -3.01 2.67 30.46
N THR A 40 -2.05 3.22 31.18
CA THR A 40 -1.84 4.67 31.32
C THR A 40 -0.39 5.04 31.01
N PRO A 41 -0.10 6.26 30.54
CA PRO A 41 1.28 6.72 30.32
C PRO A 41 2.15 6.70 31.59
N ALA A 42 1.52 6.80 32.77
CA ALA A 42 2.21 6.72 34.06
C ALA A 42 2.72 5.30 34.40
N ASP A 43 2.21 4.26 33.74
CA ASP A 43 2.62 2.88 34.01
C ASP A 43 4.01 2.54 33.48
N ASP A 44 4.35 3.07 32.29
CA ASP A 44 5.63 2.84 31.59
C ASP A 44 5.72 3.80 30.38
N ALA A 45 6.23 5.02 30.61
CA ALA A 45 6.32 6.04 29.57
C ALA A 45 7.29 5.65 28.43
N GLY A 46 8.38 4.96 28.76
CA GLY A 46 9.37 4.49 27.78
C GLY A 46 8.82 3.36 26.90
N GLY A 47 8.19 2.36 27.52
CA GLY A 47 7.51 1.27 26.81
C GLY A 47 6.35 1.77 25.95
N LEU A 48 5.60 2.77 26.42
CA LEU A 48 4.55 3.42 25.63
C LEU A 48 5.14 4.15 24.42
N ALA A 49 6.21 4.93 24.60
CA ALA A 49 6.87 5.65 23.51
C ALA A 49 7.37 4.70 22.41
N VAL A 50 8.01 3.59 22.79
CA VAL A 50 8.44 2.55 21.84
C VAL A 50 7.24 1.90 21.14
N SER A 51 6.19 1.57 21.89
CA SER A 51 4.96 1.00 21.32
C SER A 51 4.30 1.94 20.32
N MET A 52 4.24 3.24 20.60
CA MET A 52 3.74 4.26 19.67
C MET A 52 4.61 4.36 18.41
N LYS A 53 5.94 4.35 18.56
CA LYS A 53 6.88 4.33 17.43
C LYS A 53 6.66 3.11 16.54
N LEU A 54 6.50 1.92 17.13
CA LEU A 54 6.23 0.69 16.39
C LEU A 54 4.87 0.74 15.70
N GLY A 55 3.83 1.21 16.38
CA GLY A 55 2.50 1.41 15.79
C GLY A 55 2.54 2.36 14.59
N ALA A 56 3.27 3.48 14.70
CA ALA A 56 3.48 4.40 13.59
C ALA A 56 4.23 3.75 12.42
N SER A 57 5.27 2.96 12.69
CA SER A 57 5.97 2.19 11.66
C SER A 57 5.06 1.17 10.97
N ILE A 58 4.23 0.43 11.71
CA ILE A 58 3.25 -0.51 11.13
C ILE A 58 2.30 0.22 10.18
N ASN A 59 1.78 1.37 10.59
CA ASN A 59 0.88 2.17 9.74
C ASN A 59 1.57 2.67 8.48
N ARG A 60 2.81 3.14 8.58
CA ARG A 60 3.63 3.53 7.41
C ARG A 60 3.87 2.36 6.48
N THR A 61 4.22 1.18 7.01
CA THR A 61 4.41 -0.03 6.20
C THR A 61 3.12 -0.44 5.50
N LYS A 62 1.96 -0.37 6.17
CA LYS A 62 0.66 -0.64 5.53
C LYS A 62 0.39 0.30 4.35
N ALA A 63 0.67 1.60 4.50
CA ALA A 63 0.56 2.55 3.41
C ALA A 63 1.54 2.25 2.27
N ALA A 64 2.78 1.87 2.60
CA ALA A 64 3.78 1.47 1.59
C ALA A 64 3.34 0.23 0.80
N ILE A 65 2.74 -0.77 1.47
CA ILE A 65 2.20 -1.97 0.80
C ILE A 65 1.09 -1.57 -0.19
N ALA A 66 0.17 -0.68 0.21
CA ALA A 66 -0.88 -0.20 -0.71
C ALA A 66 -0.29 0.53 -1.92
N ASN A 67 0.76 1.33 -1.73
CA ASN A 67 1.46 2.01 -2.83
C ASN A 67 2.16 1.01 -3.76
N ILE A 68 2.80 -0.03 -3.22
CA ILE A 68 3.41 -1.10 -4.01
C ILE A 68 2.35 -1.83 -4.81
N GLN A 69 1.19 -2.13 -4.23
CA GLN A 69 0.10 -2.78 -4.95
C GLN A 69 -0.38 -1.94 -6.14
N ASN A 70 -0.49 -0.61 -5.98
CA ASN A 70 -0.80 0.28 -7.09
C ASN A 70 0.29 0.27 -8.17
N ALA A 71 1.57 0.19 -7.79
CA ALA A 71 2.68 0.07 -8.74
C ALA A 71 2.65 -1.27 -9.49
N VAL A 72 2.26 -2.37 -8.83
CA VAL A 72 2.04 -3.67 -9.49
C VAL A 72 0.90 -3.56 -10.50
N SER A 73 -0.26 -3.02 -10.10
CA SER A 73 -1.37 -2.84 -11.03
C SER A 73 -1.04 -1.93 -12.21
N PHE A 74 -0.22 -0.90 -11.98
CA PHE A 74 0.32 -0.06 -13.06
C PHE A 74 1.19 -0.87 -14.03
N GLY A 75 2.08 -1.73 -13.51
CA GLY A 75 2.90 -2.63 -14.32
C GLY A 75 2.08 -3.67 -15.11
N ASP A 76 1.03 -4.23 -14.51
CA ASP A 76 0.15 -5.18 -15.19
C ASP A 76 -0.57 -4.54 -16.39
N VAL A 77 -1.01 -3.29 -16.24
CA VAL A 77 -1.63 -2.53 -17.33
C VAL A 77 -0.59 -2.19 -18.41
N GLN A 78 0.64 -1.82 -18.03
CA GLN A 78 1.73 -1.65 -19.00
C GLN A 78 2.00 -2.93 -19.79
N ASP A 79 2.04 -4.09 -19.13
CA ASP A 79 2.28 -5.37 -19.80
C ASP A 79 1.15 -5.70 -20.80
N GLY A 80 -0.11 -5.51 -20.41
CA GLY A 80 -1.25 -5.69 -21.31
C GLY A 80 -1.23 -4.75 -22.52
N ALA A 81 -0.81 -3.49 -22.32
CA ALA A 81 -0.63 -2.53 -23.39
C ALA A 81 0.52 -2.94 -24.33
N LEU A 82 1.66 -3.39 -23.80
CA LEU A 82 2.80 -3.88 -24.60
C LEU A 82 2.46 -5.16 -25.38
N GLN A 83 1.68 -6.08 -24.81
CA GLN A 83 1.19 -7.25 -25.54
C GLN A 83 0.30 -6.84 -26.73
N SER A 84 -0.53 -5.81 -26.56
CA SER A 84 -1.35 -5.27 -27.64
C SER A 84 -0.50 -4.59 -28.71
N ALA A 85 0.51 -3.82 -28.30
CA ALA A 85 1.49 -3.22 -29.21
C ALA A 85 2.26 -4.28 -30.03
N ALA A 86 2.68 -5.39 -29.40
CA ALA A 86 3.36 -6.49 -30.09
C ALA A 86 2.48 -7.10 -31.20
N ARG A 87 1.20 -7.40 -30.90
CA ARG A 87 0.25 -7.93 -31.91
C ARG A 87 0.05 -6.96 -33.08
N ILE A 88 0.02 -5.64 -32.81
CA ILE A 88 -0.10 -4.62 -33.84
C ILE A 88 1.14 -4.65 -34.74
N VAL A 89 2.35 -4.69 -34.16
CA VAL A 89 3.61 -4.72 -34.92
C VAL A 89 3.74 -6.00 -35.74
N ASP A 90 3.36 -7.15 -35.19
CA ASP A 90 3.33 -8.42 -35.93
C ASP A 90 2.41 -8.33 -37.15
N ARG A 91 1.20 -7.78 -36.97
CA ARG A 91 0.25 -7.56 -38.08
C ARG A 91 0.80 -6.58 -39.12
N MET A 92 1.46 -5.51 -38.69
CA MET A 92 2.11 -4.56 -39.60
C MET A 92 3.23 -5.24 -40.43
N ALA A 93 4.00 -6.14 -39.82
CA ALA A 93 5.02 -6.93 -40.52
C ALA A 93 4.40 -7.91 -41.54
N GLU A 94 3.28 -8.57 -41.20
CA GLU A 94 2.52 -9.40 -42.13
C GLU A 94 2.04 -8.59 -43.35
N LEU A 95 1.42 -7.42 -43.11
CA LEU A 95 0.96 -6.54 -44.19
C LEU A 95 2.12 -6.09 -45.09
N LYS A 96 3.28 -5.81 -44.50
CA LYS A 96 4.47 -5.47 -45.28
C LYS A 96 4.92 -6.63 -46.15
N SER A 97 4.94 -7.85 -45.63
CA SER A 97 5.26 -9.06 -46.40
C SER A 97 4.26 -9.27 -47.55
N LEU A 98 2.96 -9.11 -47.28
CA LEU A 98 1.89 -9.22 -48.29
C LEU A 98 1.99 -8.14 -49.38
N SER A 99 2.45 -6.94 -49.04
CA SER A 99 2.64 -5.84 -50.00
C SER A 99 3.80 -6.08 -50.98
N LEU A 100 4.76 -6.92 -50.62
CA LEU A 100 5.92 -7.25 -51.46
C LEU A 100 5.66 -8.41 -52.42
N ASP A 101 4.53 -9.11 -52.29
CA ASP A 101 4.14 -10.18 -53.18
C ASP A 101 3.77 -9.63 -54.58
N VAL A 102 4.55 -10.04 -55.58
CA VAL A 102 4.43 -9.59 -56.98
C VAL A 102 3.10 -10.03 -57.61
N MET A 103 2.41 -11.03 -57.04
CA MET A 103 1.11 -11.49 -57.55
C MET A 103 -0.08 -10.63 -57.09
N LYS A 104 0.13 -9.66 -56.20
CA LYS A 104 -0.94 -8.79 -55.69
C LYS A 104 -1.26 -7.64 -56.64
N SER A 105 -2.53 -7.28 -56.71
CA SER A 105 -2.97 -6.15 -57.53
C SER A 105 -2.60 -4.82 -56.87
N ALA A 106 -2.52 -3.75 -57.66
CA ALA A 106 -2.30 -2.40 -57.13
C ALA A 106 -3.40 -1.98 -56.12
N SER A 107 -4.63 -2.46 -56.31
CA SER A 107 -5.73 -2.21 -55.36
C SER A 107 -5.53 -2.94 -54.03
N ASP A 108 -4.99 -4.16 -54.06
CA ASP A 108 -4.70 -4.92 -52.83
C ASP A 108 -3.60 -4.25 -52.02
N VAL A 109 -2.54 -3.80 -52.70
CA VAL A 109 -1.43 -3.07 -52.07
C VAL A 109 -1.93 -1.77 -51.42
N ALA A 110 -2.79 -1.01 -52.10
CA ALA A 110 -3.38 0.21 -51.54
C ALA A 110 -4.25 -0.06 -50.29
N ASN A 111 -4.97 -1.19 -50.26
CA ASN A 111 -5.73 -1.61 -49.09
C ASN A 111 -4.81 -1.98 -47.91
N TYR A 112 -3.72 -2.71 -48.16
CA TYR A 112 -2.73 -3.04 -47.12
C TYR A 112 -2.07 -1.78 -46.54
N ASP A 113 -1.73 -0.80 -47.37
CA ASP A 113 -1.17 0.48 -46.91
C ASP A 113 -2.17 1.26 -46.03
N THR A 114 -3.46 1.20 -46.37
CA THR A 114 -4.52 1.81 -45.57
C THR A 114 -4.65 1.13 -44.20
N GLU A 115 -4.62 -0.20 -44.15
CA GLU A 115 -4.63 -0.96 -42.89
C GLU A 115 -3.36 -0.67 -42.07
N PHE A 116 -2.20 -0.64 -42.70
CA PHE A 116 -0.92 -0.33 -42.07
C PHE A 116 -0.93 1.06 -41.42
N GLY A 117 -1.44 2.08 -42.12
CA GLY A 117 -1.57 3.43 -41.58
C GLY A 117 -2.57 3.51 -40.41
N ALA A 118 -3.62 2.70 -40.41
CA ALA A 118 -4.55 2.61 -39.28
C ALA A 118 -3.89 1.96 -38.06
N LEU A 119 -3.14 0.87 -38.25
CA LEU A 119 -2.37 0.19 -37.20
C LEU A 119 -1.29 1.09 -36.61
N GLN A 120 -0.60 1.90 -37.44
CA GLN A 120 0.37 2.87 -36.95
C GLN A 120 -0.27 3.91 -36.01
N ARG A 121 -1.48 4.40 -36.33
CA ARG A 121 -2.23 5.30 -35.44
C ARG A 121 -2.64 4.62 -34.15
N GLN A 122 -3.07 3.35 -34.22
CA GLN A 122 -3.43 2.58 -33.04
C GLN A 122 -2.22 2.35 -32.13
N LEU A 123 -1.06 2.03 -32.70
CA LEU A 123 0.19 1.88 -31.95
C LEU A 123 0.58 3.18 -31.22
N TYR A 124 0.41 4.33 -31.88
CA TYR A 124 0.62 5.64 -31.24
C TYR A 124 -0.35 5.89 -30.07
N GLN A 125 -1.62 5.47 -30.20
CA GLN A 125 -2.61 5.58 -29.13
C GLN A 125 -2.24 4.73 -27.91
N VAL A 126 -1.76 3.49 -28.12
CA VAL A 126 -1.27 2.63 -27.03
C VAL A 126 -0.11 3.30 -26.29
N GLY A 127 0.79 3.96 -27.01
CA GLY A 127 1.89 4.73 -26.40
C GLY A 127 1.43 5.93 -25.57
N ALA A 128 0.23 6.47 -25.83
CA ALA A 128 -0.34 7.61 -25.12
C ALA A 128 -1.34 7.22 -24.01
N GLU A 129 -1.52 5.93 -23.73
CA GLU A 129 -2.41 5.47 -22.68
C GLU A 129 -1.93 5.88 -21.28
N THR A 130 -2.90 6.17 -20.40
CA THR A 130 -2.64 6.60 -19.02
C THR A 130 -3.36 5.72 -18.03
N PHE A 131 -2.72 5.43 -16.90
CA PHE A 131 -3.33 4.79 -15.75
C PHE A 131 -3.50 5.81 -14.63
N ASN A 132 -4.75 6.06 -14.23
CA ASN A 132 -5.09 7.04 -13.19
C ASN A 132 -4.45 8.42 -13.40
N GLY A 133 -4.41 8.88 -14.66
CA GLY A 133 -3.81 10.16 -15.06
C GLY A 133 -2.27 10.16 -15.17
N VAL A 134 -1.60 9.04 -14.91
CA VAL A 134 -0.16 8.87 -15.10
C VAL A 134 0.10 8.14 -16.42
N SER A 135 0.98 8.68 -17.27
CA SER A 135 1.35 8.03 -18.53
C SER A 135 1.95 6.64 -18.28
N LEU A 136 1.48 5.64 -19.02
CA LEU A 136 2.02 4.28 -18.94
C LEU A 136 3.45 4.22 -19.49
N PHE A 137 3.68 4.88 -20.61
CA PHE A 137 4.99 4.96 -21.25
C PHE A 137 5.41 6.41 -21.14
N ALA A 138 6.53 6.67 -20.46
CA ALA A 138 6.96 8.02 -20.17
C ALA A 138 7.08 8.83 -21.48
N THR A 139 6.43 9.99 -21.53
CA THR A 139 6.95 11.07 -22.36
C THR A 139 8.13 11.64 -21.59
N THR A 140 9.36 11.26 -21.95
CA THR A 140 10.57 11.96 -21.51
C THR A 140 10.54 13.37 -22.07
N ASN A 141 9.80 14.26 -21.42
CA ASN A 141 10.15 15.66 -21.44
C ASN A 141 11.28 15.78 -20.43
N GLU A 142 12.50 15.49 -20.89
CA GLU A 142 13.70 15.98 -20.24
C GLU A 142 13.55 17.51 -20.08
N ALA A 143 13.57 17.95 -18.83
CA ALA A 143 13.79 19.32 -18.42
C ALA A 143 14.80 19.30 -17.26
#